data_AF-A0A0E3SDB6-F1
#
_entry.id   AF-A0A0E3SDB6-F1
#
_cell.length_a   1.000
_cell.length_b   1.000
_cell.length_c   1.000
_cell.angle_alpha   90.00
_cell.angle_beta   90.00
_cell.angle_gamma   90.00
#
_symmetry.space_group_name_H-M   'P 1'
#
loop_
_entity.id
_entity.type
_entity.pdbx_description
1 polymer ?
#
loop_
_entity_poly.entity_id
_entity_poly.type
_entity_poly.pdbx_seq_one_letter_code
_entity_poly.pdbx_strand_id
1 'polypeptide(L)'
;MKKLENYNSCTVPDNSTEPENPANSRKFSVPDKSEIDNTQKEVLVLGHCLLNPLARVKGAKPATPVDTKGANVIQLPCPESMYLGVRRREITKDQLDHPAYRRFCREIFTPLADMLEDLAANGVSIRIVGVPKSPSCGVRITSVGGEPGKSKEFHHRHVQEPGVFMEEIIKELKRRGVKFEIEDARR
;
A
#
# COMPACT_ATOMS: atom_id res chain seq x y z
N MET A 1 -7.43 18.13 27.18
CA MET A 1 -6.65 17.77 25.98
C MET A 1 -5.18 17.71 26.40
N LYS A 2 -4.54 16.54 26.36
CA LYS A 2 -3.11 16.42 26.68
C LYS A 2 -2.30 17.00 25.52
N LYS A 3 -1.40 17.92 25.84
CA LYS A 3 -0.47 18.58 24.92
C LYS A 3 0.34 17.54 24.15
N LEU A 4 0.53 17.79 22.85
CA LEU A 4 1.40 17.02 21.97
C LEU A 4 2.87 17.33 22.33
N GLU A 5 3.36 16.80 23.44
CA GLU A 5 4.76 16.89 23.84
C GLU A 5 5.47 15.61 23.41
N ASN A 6 6.21 15.71 22.29
CA ASN A 6 7.44 14.99 21.96
C ASN A 6 7.67 15.04 20.44
N TYR A 7 7.90 16.24 19.90
CA TYR A 7 8.61 16.41 18.65
C TYR A 7 9.99 16.95 19.00
N ASN A 8 11.00 16.07 19.04
CA ASN A 8 12.39 16.51 19.18
C ASN A 8 12.84 17.04 17.82
N SER A 9 12.61 18.32 17.56
CA SER A 9 13.28 19.02 16.46
C SER A 9 14.77 19.02 16.76
N CYS A 10 15.60 18.41 15.89
CA CYS A 10 17.03 18.67 15.92
C CYS A 10 17.25 20.17 15.72
N THR A 11 17.64 20.88 16.77
CA THR A 11 18.06 22.28 16.68
C THR A 11 19.39 22.35 15.97
N VAL A 12 19.42 22.99 14.81
CA VAL A 12 20.66 23.33 14.11
C VAL A 12 21.40 24.38 14.96
N PRO A 13 22.68 24.19 15.33
CA PRO A 13 23.40 25.15 16.16
C PRO A 13 23.62 26.46 15.40
N ASP A 14 23.31 27.57 16.08
CA ASP A 14 23.37 28.94 15.60
C ASP A 14 24.79 29.48 15.80
N ASN A 15 25.57 29.60 14.72
CA ASN A 15 26.88 30.28 14.74
C ASN A 15 26.76 31.59 13.96
N SER A 16 26.39 32.65 14.66
CA SER A 16 26.38 34.02 14.15
C SER A 16 27.77 34.65 14.22
N THR A 17 28.46 34.71 13.08
CA THR A 17 29.42 35.76 12.74
C THR A 17 29.57 35.83 11.22
N GLU A 18 28.79 36.72 10.60
CA GLU A 18 29.07 37.26 9.26
C GLU A 18 30.14 38.37 9.39
N PRO A 19 31.04 38.59 8.39
CA PRO A 19 30.58 39.29 7.18
C PRO A 19 31.24 38.90 5.85
N GLU A 20 30.55 39.36 4.79
CA GLU A 20 30.99 39.68 3.41
C GLU A 20 30.54 38.73 2.25
N ASN A 21 29.73 39.35 1.38
CA ASN A 21 29.16 38.99 0.07
C ASN A 21 30.26 38.68 -0.99
N PRO A 22 30.02 38.17 -2.23
CA PRO A 22 28.77 37.77 -2.89
C PRO A 22 28.85 36.43 -3.69
N ALA A 23 27.72 36.00 -4.25
CA ALA A 23 27.60 34.96 -5.28
C ALA A 23 27.91 33.51 -4.85
N ASN A 24 26.94 32.85 -4.20
CA ASN A 24 26.82 31.41 -4.35
C ASN A 24 25.34 30.99 -4.36
N SER A 25 24.65 31.26 -5.47
CA SER A 25 23.47 30.47 -5.78
C SER A 25 23.95 29.03 -5.88
N ARG A 26 23.71 28.20 -4.85
CA ARG A 26 23.88 26.75 -4.98
C ARG A 26 22.92 26.31 -6.06
N LYS A 27 23.38 26.32 -7.31
CA LYS A 27 22.70 25.69 -8.42
C LYS A 27 22.65 24.22 -8.03
N PHE A 28 21.46 23.77 -7.63
CA PHE A 28 21.16 22.35 -7.64
C PHE A 28 21.22 21.92 -9.11
N SER A 29 22.40 21.54 -9.58
CA SER A 29 22.50 20.83 -10.84
C SER A 29 21.95 19.44 -10.58
N VAL A 30 20.71 19.21 -11.02
CA VAL A 30 20.22 17.85 -11.24
C VAL A 30 21.20 17.24 -12.24
N PRO A 31 21.86 16.11 -11.89
CA PRO A 31 22.73 15.44 -12.84
C PRO A 31 21.92 15.13 -14.09
N ASP A 32 22.39 15.61 -15.24
CA ASP A 32 21.87 15.18 -16.53
C ASP A 32 22.53 13.86 -16.90
N LYS A 33 21.70 12.96 -17.45
CA LYS A 33 21.96 11.59 -17.92
C LYS A 33 22.02 10.52 -16.82
N SER A 34 21.36 9.37 -16.99
CA SER A 34 21.53 8.51 -18.16
C SER A 34 20.28 7.76 -18.61
N GLU A 35 20.25 7.50 -19.92
CA GLU A 35 19.42 6.54 -20.65
C GLU A 35 18.90 5.42 -19.76
N ILE A 36 17.57 5.35 -19.61
CA ILE A 36 16.96 4.20 -18.96
C ILE A 36 17.05 3.06 -19.96
N ASP A 37 17.99 2.17 -19.67
CA ASP A 37 18.24 0.89 -20.31
C ASP A 37 16.94 0.22 -20.79
N ASN A 38 17.00 -0.34 -22.00
CA ASN A 38 15.89 -0.92 -22.76
C ASN A 38 15.44 -2.29 -22.19
N THR A 39 15.50 -2.45 -20.87
CA THR A 39 14.86 -3.52 -20.14
C THR A 39 13.40 -3.13 -19.90
N GLN A 40 12.46 -4.03 -20.18
CA GLN A 40 11.04 -3.82 -19.86
C GLN A 40 10.92 -3.40 -18.39
N LYS A 41 10.55 -2.15 -18.15
CA LYS A 41 10.47 -1.59 -16.80
C LYS A 41 9.24 -2.20 -16.14
N GLU A 42 9.44 -2.98 -15.09
CA GLU A 42 8.35 -3.51 -14.25
C GLU A 42 8.30 -2.73 -12.93
N VAL A 43 7.09 -2.50 -12.43
CA VAL A 43 6.83 -2.06 -11.06
C VAL A 43 6.00 -3.09 -10.29
N LEU A 44 6.46 -3.41 -9.08
CA LEU A 44 5.77 -4.28 -8.14
C LEU A 44 4.89 -3.46 -7.20
N VAL A 45 3.59 -3.70 -7.27
CA VAL A 45 2.59 -3.07 -6.40
C VAL A 45 2.25 -4.06 -5.28
N LEU A 46 2.79 -3.82 -4.09
CA LEU A 46 2.78 -4.81 -3.01
C LEU A 46 1.79 -4.44 -1.91
N GLY A 47 0.99 -5.41 -1.46
CA GLY A 47 0.17 -5.28 -0.26
C GLY A 47 1.02 -4.86 0.95
N HIS A 48 0.55 -3.87 1.71
CA HIS A 48 1.37 -3.19 2.74
C HIS A 48 2.15 -4.12 3.67
N CYS A 49 1.49 -5.15 4.21
CA CYS A 49 2.09 -6.04 5.20
C CYS A 49 3.13 -7.03 4.65
N LEU A 50 3.34 -7.08 3.32
CA LEU A 50 4.44 -7.81 2.70
C LEU A 50 5.79 -7.12 2.93
N LEU A 51 5.80 -5.80 3.13
CA LEU A 51 7.01 -5.01 3.43
C LEU A 51 7.02 -4.46 4.85
N ASN A 52 5.84 -4.24 5.44
CA ASN A 52 5.69 -3.74 6.80
C ASN A 52 4.78 -4.66 7.64
N PRO A 53 5.32 -5.74 8.23
CA PRO A 53 4.55 -6.67 9.05
C PRO A 53 3.83 -6.02 10.24
N LEU A 54 4.25 -4.85 10.69
CA LEU A 54 3.63 -4.12 11.80
C LEU A 54 2.20 -3.64 11.50
N ALA A 55 1.84 -3.52 10.21
CA ALA A 55 0.47 -3.20 9.81
C ALA A 55 -0.49 -4.39 9.87
N ARG A 56 0.02 -5.61 10.09
CA ARG A 56 -0.80 -6.82 10.19
C ARG A 56 -1.51 -6.85 11.55
N VAL A 57 -2.65 -7.54 11.61
CA VAL A 57 -3.34 -7.77 12.89
C VAL A 57 -2.40 -8.49 13.87
N LYS A 58 -2.35 -8.02 15.11
CA LYS A 58 -1.45 -8.54 16.14
C LYS A 58 -1.74 -10.03 16.38
N GLY A 59 -0.68 -10.85 16.44
CA GLY A 59 -0.80 -12.30 16.66
C GLY A 59 -1.04 -13.13 15.40
N ALA A 60 -1.30 -12.52 14.25
CA ALA A 60 -1.33 -13.25 13.00
C ALA A 60 0.08 -13.73 12.62
N LYS A 61 0.15 -14.89 11.96
CA LYS A 61 1.40 -15.35 11.33
C LYS A 61 1.94 -14.25 10.40
N PRO A 62 3.24 -13.94 10.45
CA PRO A 62 3.86 -13.00 9.53
C PRO A 62 3.52 -13.36 8.09
N ALA A 63 3.29 -12.35 7.25
CA ALA A 63 3.28 -12.58 5.81
C ALA A 63 4.70 -12.93 5.37
N THR A 64 4.85 -13.85 4.41
CA THR A 64 6.15 -14.10 3.77
C THR A 64 6.58 -12.80 3.09
N PRO A 65 7.71 -12.18 3.50
CA PRO A 65 8.18 -10.95 2.87
C PRO A 65 8.51 -11.21 1.40
N VAL A 66 8.20 -10.24 0.54
CA VAL A 66 8.63 -10.26 -0.85
C VAL A 66 10.04 -9.67 -0.90
N ASP A 67 10.99 -10.37 -1.52
CA ASP A 67 12.31 -9.80 -1.79
C ASP A 67 12.16 -8.68 -2.82
N THR A 68 12.56 -7.48 -2.42
CA THR A 68 12.45 -6.26 -3.22
C THR A 68 13.80 -5.75 -3.69
N LYS A 69 14.89 -6.49 -3.43
CA LYS A 69 16.23 -6.08 -3.81
C LYS A 69 16.32 -5.93 -5.34
N GLY A 70 16.57 -4.71 -5.80
CA GLY A 70 16.67 -4.38 -7.22
C GLY A 70 15.33 -4.27 -7.96
N ALA A 71 14.19 -4.34 -7.26
CA ALA A 71 12.88 -4.14 -7.85
C ALA A 71 12.39 -2.69 -7.69
N ASN A 72 11.64 -2.18 -8.67
CA ASN A 72 10.84 -0.97 -8.50
C ASN A 72 9.58 -1.33 -7.72
N VAL A 73 9.28 -0.63 -6.62
CA VAL A 73 8.20 -1.02 -5.71
C VAL A 73 7.30 0.15 -5.39
N ILE A 74 6.00 -0.08 -5.48
CA ILE A 74 4.95 0.75 -4.92
C ILE A 74 4.30 -0.05 -3.79
N GLN A 75 4.36 0.46 -2.57
CA GLN A 75 3.66 -0.14 -1.44
C GLN A 75 2.22 0.37 -1.38
N LEU A 76 1.25 -0.53 -1.44
CA LEU A 76 -0.16 -0.19 -1.22
C LEU A 76 -0.40 0.26 0.23
N PRO A 77 -1.38 1.14 0.48
CA PRO A 77 -1.88 1.38 1.83
C PRO A 77 -2.47 0.08 2.42
N CYS A 78 -2.45 -0.04 3.74
CA CYS A 78 -3.21 -1.08 4.44
C CYS A 78 -4.62 -0.54 4.74
N PRO A 79 -5.65 -0.92 3.96
CA PRO A 79 -6.98 -0.34 4.13
C PRO A 79 -7.56 -0.69 5.50
N GLU A 80 -7.29 -1.89 6.03
CA GLU A 80 -7.72 -2.31 7.36
C GLU A 80 -7.07 -1.49 8.47
N SER A 81 -5.76 -1.23 8.39
CA SER A 81 -5.06 -0.45 9.43
C SER A 81 -5.42 1.02 9.39
N MET A 82 -5.69 1.59 8.21
CA MET A 82 -6.13 2.97 8.10
C MET A 82 -7.58 3.16 8.55
N TYR A 83 -8.46 2.19 8.24
CA TYR A 83 -9.88 2.29 8.56
C TYR A 83 -10.22 1.86 10.01
N LEU A 84 -9.63 0.74 10.48
CA LEU A 84 -9.92 0.15 11.80
C LEU A 84 -8.81 0.42 12.84
N GLY A 85 -7.66 0.92 12.40
CA GLY A 85 -6.48 1.03 13.24
C GLY A 85 -5.69 -0.28 13.40
N VAL A 86 -4.50 -0.16 13.98
CA VAL A 86 -3.62 -1.30 14.29
C VAL A 86 -4.03 -2.08 15.54
N ARG A 87 -4.95 -1.52 16.35
CA ARG A 87 -5.52 -2.17 17.56
C ARG A 87 -6.77 -3.00 17.26
N ARG A 88 -7.11 -3.19 15.98
CA ARG A 88 -8.26 -3.99 15.53
C ARG A 88 -8.12 -5.46 15.94
N ARG A 89 -9.26 -6.15 16.05
CA ARG A 89 -9.34 -7.61 16.11
C ARG A 89 -9.42 -8.19 14.70
N GLU A 90 -9.51 -9.51 14.61
CA GLU A 90 -9.78 -10.18 13.34
C GLU A 90 -11.09 -9.66 12.72
N ILE A 91 -11.07 -9.56 11.38
CA ILE A 91 -12.18 -9.07 10.58
C ILE A 91 -12.26 -9.91 9.31
N THR A 92 -13.46 -10.09 8.76
CA THR A 92 -13.70 -10.86 7.54
C THR A 92 -14.23 -10.00 6.40
N LYS A 93 -14.18 -10.51 5.17
CA LYS A 93 -14.56 -9.78 3.96
C LYS A 93 -16.00 -9.27 4.07
N ASP A 94 -16.93 -10.13 4.46
CA ASP A 94 -18.36 -9.85 4.67
C ASP A 94 -18.62 -8.75 5.71
N GLN A 95 -17.75 -8.57 6.70
CA GLN A 95 -17.84 -7.46 7.65
C GLN A 95 -17.32 -6.14 7.07
N LEU A 96 -16.37 -6.20 6.14
CA LEU A 96 -15.81 -5.05 5.45
C LEU A 96 -16.57 -4.69 4.17
N ASP A 97 -17.36 -5.62 3.62
CA ASP A 97 -18.08 -5.44 2.38
C ASP A 97 -19.36 -4.61 2.59
N HIS A 98 -19.15 -3.33 2.88
CA HIS A 98 -20.22 -2.37 3.02
C HIS A 98 -19.87 -1.05 2.28
N PRO A 99 -20.88 -0.23 1.91
CA PRO A 99 -20.66 0.91 1.02
C PRO A 99 -19.62 1.93 1.50
N ALA A 100 -19.52 2.16 2.82
CA ALA A 100 -18.58 3.12 3.38
C ALA A 100 -17.12 2.64 3.26
N TYR A 101 -16.84 1.36 3.53
CA TYR A 101 -15.50 0.82 3.37
C TYR A 101 -15.09 0.73 1.90
N ARG A 102 -16.00 0.36 0.99
CA ARG A 102 -15.72 0.39 -0.46
C ARG A 102 -15.42 1.81 -0.97
N ARG A 103 -16.15 2.82 -0.50
CA ARG A 103 -15.84 4.24 -0.81
C ARG A 103 -14.43 4.61 -0.33
N PHE A 104 -14.11 4.26 0.91
CA PHE A 104 -12.79 4.48 1.49
C PHE A 104 -11.68 3.78 0.67
N CYS A 105 -11.88 2.52 0.27
CA CYS A 105 -10.95 1.80 -0.59
C CYS A 105 -10.68 2.52 -1.92
N ARG A 106 -11.72 3.05 -2.59
CA ARG A 106 -11.53 3.82 -3.83
C ARG A 106 -10.76 5.11 -3.57
N GLU A 107 -11.10 5.83 -2.51
CA GLU A 107 -10.46 7.10 -2.15
C GLU A 107 -8.95 6.92 -1.93
N ILE A 108 -8.53 5.95 -1.11
CA ILE A 108 -7.11 5.73 -0.82
C ILE A 108 -6.32 5.18 -2.01
N PHE A 109 -6.99 4.54 -2.98
CA PHE A 109 -6.32 4.00 -4.17
C PHE A 109 -6.24 4.99 -5.32
N THR A 110 -7.13 5.98 -5.38
CA THR A 110 -7.18 6.98 -6.46
C THR A 110 -5.81 7.57 -6.83
N PRO A 111 -5.00 8.11 -5.89
CA PRO A 111 -3.70 8.68 -6.25
C PRO A 111 -2.70 7.64 -6.79
N LEU A 112 -2.81 6.38 -6.36
CA LEU A 112 -2.01 5.29 -6.89
C LEU A 112 -2.49 4.86 -8.28
N ALA A 113 -3.80 4.86 -8.52
CA ALA A 113 -4.37 4.58 -9.82
C ALA A 113 -3.93 5.63 -10.86
N ASP A 114 -3.90 6.91 -10.50
CA ASP A 114 -3.39 7.99 -11.34
C ASP A 114 -1.92 7.75 -11.72
N MET A 115 -1.07 7.41 -10.74
CA MET A 115 0.33 7.08 -10.97
C MET A 115 0.51 5.83 -11.84
N LEU A 116 -0.26 4.77 -11.59
CA LEU A 116 -0.17 3.51 -12.33
C LEU A 116 -0.64 3.68 -13.78
N GLU A 117 -1.65 4.52 -14.02
CA GLU A 117 -2.09 4.87 -15.37
C GLU A 117 -0.97 5.57 -16.16
N ASP A 118 -0.29 6.55 -15.56
CA ASP A 118 0.83 7.25 -16.19
C ASP A 118 2.04 6.33 -16.42
N LEU A 119 2.39 5.48 -15.43
CA LEU A 119 3.44 4.48 -15.59
C LEU A 119 3.15 3.52 -16.75
N ALA A 120 1.92 3.02 -16.84
CA ALA A 120 1.49 2.13 -17.92
C ALA A 120 1.54 2.84 -19.28
N ALA A 121 1.14 4.11 -19.36
CA ALA A 121 1.24 4.92 -20.57
C ALA A 121 2.70 5.12 -21.03
N ASN A 122 3.65 5.11 -20.10
CA ASN A 122 5.09 5.19 -20.35
C ASN A 122 5.76 3.81 -20.55
N GLY A 123 4.98 2.76 -20.79
CA GLY A 123 5.48 1.42 -21.11
C GLY A 123 5.98 0.61 -19.92
N VAL A 124 5.60 0.98 -18.69
CA VAL A 124 5.94 0.22 -17.48
C VAL A 124 4.91 -0.90 -17.27
N SER A 125 5.40 -2.13 -17.10
CA SER A 125 4.58 -3.29 -16.72
C SER A 125 4.22 -3.23 -15.24
N ILE A 126 2.95 -3.49 -14.90
CA ILE A 126 2.46 -3.45 -13.52
C ILE A 126 2.18 -4.88 -13.04
N ARG A 127 2.80 -5.29 -11.94
CA ARG A 127 2.49 -6.55 -11.26
C ARG A 127 2.06 -6.29 -9.82
N ILE A 128 0.82 -6.67 -9.49
CA ILE A 128 0.21 -6.49 -8.18
C ILE A 128 0.33 -7.78 -7.38
N VAL A 129 0.87 -7.71 -6.17
CA VAL A 129 0.99 -8.86 -5.26
C VAL A 129 0.18 -8.61 -3.99
N GLY A 130 -0.86 -9.43 -3.84
CA GLY A 130 -1.75 -9.40 -2.69
C GLY A 130 -1.31 -10.27 -1.53
N VAL A 131 -2.10 -10.21 -0.45
CA VAL A 131 -1.86 -10.93 0.79
C VAL A 131 -2.91 -12.03 0.89
N PRO A 132 -2.56 -13.31 0.62
CA PRO A 132 -3.54 -14.37 0.61
C PRO A 132 -4.29 -14.47 1.93
N LYS A 133 -5.60 -14.73 1.83
CA LYS A 133 -6.58 -14.83 2.93
C LYS A 133 -6.92 -13.51 3.62
N SER A 134 -6.32 -12.38 3.23
CA SER A 134 -6.74 -11.07 3.75
C SER A 134 -8.16 -10.75 3.27
N PRO A 135 -9.03 -10.23 4.15
CA PRO A 135 -10.38 -9.80 3.78
C PRO A 135 -10.38 -8.61 2.80
N SER A 136 -9.26 -7.87 2.73
CA SER A 136 -9.11 -6.72 1.84
C SER A 136 -8.14 -6.97 0.70
N CYS A 137 -6.96 -7.51 1.01
CA CYS A 137 -5.83 -7.59 0.10
C CYS A 137 -5.62 -8.98 -0.52
N GLY A 138 -6.49 -9.96 -0.27
CA GLY A 138 -6.44 -11.26 -0.94
C GLY A 138 -6.80 -11.14 -2.42
N VAL A 139 -6.09 -11.84 -3.31
CA VAL A 139 -6.34 -11.79 -4.76
C VAL A 139 -7.18 -12.97 -5.21
N ARG A 140 -6.75 -14.19 -4.89
CA ARG A 140 -7.45 -15.43 -5.27
C ARG A 140 -8.23 -16.01 -4.12
N ILE A 141 -7.80 -15.76 -2.89
CA ILE A 141 -8.40 -16.34 -1.69
C ILE A 141 -8.54 -15.29 -0.58
N THR A 142 -9.71 -15.26 0.05
CA THR A 142 -10.05 -14.35 1.13
C THR A 142 -10.77 -15.08 2.28
N SER A 143 -10.95 -14.42 3.42
CA SER A 143 -11.59 -14.98 4.61
C SER A 143 -12.96 -14.36 4.84
N VAL A 144 -13.99 -15.19 4.97
CA VAL A 144 -15.38 -14.79 5.26
C VAL A 144 -15.85 -15.36 6.59
N GLY A 145 -16.67 -14.61 7.32
CA GLY A 145 -17.16 -14.90 8.67
C GLY A 145 -18.47 -15.68 8.70
N GLY A 146 -19.31 -15.52 7.67
CA GLY A 146 -20.57 -16.24 7.52
C GLY A 146 -21.77 -15.37 7.85
N GLU A 147 -22.79 -15.95 8.50
CA GLU A 147 -24.00 -15.23 8.84
C GLU A 147 -23.74 -14.11 9.86
N PRO A 148 -24.35 -12.92 9.68
CA PRO A 148 -24.17 -11.81 10.61
C PRO A 148 -24.81 -12.12 11.97
N GLY A 149 -24.17 -11.68 13.04
CA GLY A 149 -24.71 -11.86 14.38
C GLY A 149 -23.66 -11.75 15.49
N LYS A 150 -24.09 -11.99 16.73
CA LYS A 150 -23.17 -12.11 17.86
C LYS A 150 -22.52 -13.49 17.79
N SER A 151 -21.19 -13.52 17.80
CA SER A 151 -20.44 -14.75 18.00
C SER A 151 -19.69 -14.72 19.33
N LYS A 152 -19.60 -15.88 19.99
CA LYS A 152 -18.74 -16.06 21.16
C LYS A 152 -17.27 -16.26 20.76
N GLU A 153 -17.05 -16.86 19.59
CA GLU A 153 -15.73 -17.17 19.04
C GLU A 153 -15.59 -16.62 17.61
N PHE A 154 -14.39 -16.21 17.22
CA PHE A 154 -14.17 -15.77 15.85
C PHE A 154 -14.06 -16.99 14.93
N HIS A 155 -15.04 -17.15 14.05
CA HIS A 155 -15.04 -18.19 13.02
C HIS A 155 -14.83 -17.54 11.65
N HIS A 156 -14.00 -18.17 10.83
CA HIS A 156 -13.87 -17.80 9.43
C HIS A 156 -13.62 -19.04 8.58
N ARG A 157 -14.00 -18.97 7.31
CA ARG A 157 -13.62 -19.92 6.27
C ARG A 157 -12.94 -19.18 5.12
N HIS A 158 -12.22 -19.90 4.29
CA HIS A 158 -11.61 -19.33 3.09
C HIS A 158 -12.46 -19.60 1.86
N VAL A 159 -12.59 -18.59 1.00
CA VAL A 159 -13.33 -18.66 -0.28
C VAL A 159 -12.44 -18.16 -1.41
N GLN A 160 -12.66 -18.66 -2.63
CA GLN A 160 -11.87 -18.33 -3.83
C GLN A 160 -12.33 -17.02 -4.47
N GLU A 161 -12.15 -15.93 -3.73
CA GLU A 161 -12.54 -14.59 -4.16
C GLU A 161 -11.48 -13.56 -3.75
N PRO A 162 -11.40 -12.43 -4.47
CA PRO A 162 -10.63 -11.27 -4.02
C PRO A 162 -11.24 -10.66 -2.75
N GLY A 163 -10.38 -10.02 -1.96
CA GLY A 163 -10.80 -9.14 -0.87
C GLY A 163 -11.34 -7.80 -1.37
N VAL A 164 -12.01 -7.06 -0.49
CA VAL A 164 -12.76 -5.84 -0.86
C VAL A 164 -11.88 -4.80 -1.56
N PHE A 165 -10.65 -4.59 -1.06
CA PHE A 165 -9.74 -3.61 -1.66
C PHE A 165 -9.23 -4.05 -3.03
N MET A 166 -8.89 -5.33 -3.19
CA MET A 166 -8.48 -5.87 -4.50
C MET A 166 -9.60 -5.81 -5.53
N GLU A 167 -10.85 -6.03 -5.14
CA GLU A 167 -12.00 -5.82 -6.04
C GLU A 167 -12.08 -4.39 -6.56
N GLU A 168 -11.92 -3.40 -5.69
CA GLU A 168 -11.98 -2.00 -6.10
C GLU A 168 -10.76 -1.60 -6.95
N ILE A 169 -9.55 -2.10 -6.64
CA ILE A 169 -8.36 -1.92 -7.47
C ILE A 169 -8.57 -2.48 -8.87
N ILE A 170 -9.03 -3.74 -8.98
CA ILE A 170 -9.25 -4.42 -10.26
C ILE A 170 -10.28 -3.65 -11.10
N LYS A 171 -11.39 -3.22 -10.50
CA LYS A 171 -12.42 -2.43 -11.18
C LYS A 171 -11.85 -1.10 -11.68
N GLU A 172 -11.11 -0.40 -10.85
CA GLU A 172 -10.58 0.92 -11.16
C GLU A 172 -9.53 0.88 -12.28
N LEU A 173 -8.58 -0.05 -12.22
CA LEU A 173 -7.57 -0.21 -13.28
C LEU A 173 -8.18 -0.67 -14.60
N LYS A 174 -9.16 -1.59 -14.56
CA LYS A 174 -9.91 -1.99 -15.77
C LYS A 174 -10.69 -0.81 -16.38
N ARG A 175 -11.33 0.01 -15.55
CA ARG A 175 -12.08 1.20 -15.98
C ARG A 175 -11.17 2.20 -16.71
N ARG A 176 -9.92 2.33 -16.28
CA ARG A 176 -8.89 3.19 -16.90
C ARG A 176 -8.18 2.55 -18.09
N GLY A 177 -8.45 1.28 -18.40
CA GLY A 177 -7.74 0.56 -19.47
C GLY A 177 -6.28 0.22 -19.14
N VAL A 178 -5.89 0.26 -17.86
CA VAL A 178 -4.53 -0.09 -17.41
C VAL A 178 -4.36 -1.60 -17.46
N LYS A 179 -3.29 -2.07 -18.12
CA LYS A 179 -2.89 -3.48 -18.15
C LYS A 179 -2.06 -3.82 -16.91
N PHE A 180 -2.38 -4.92 -16.25
CA PHE A 180 -1.68 -5.37 -15.06
C PHE A 180 -1.74 -6.90 -14.92
N GLU A 181 -0.74 -7.45 -14.25
CA GLU A 181 -0.75 -8.81 -13.71
C GLU A 181 -1.07 -8.75 -12.21
N ILE A 182 -1.73 -9.79 -11.68
CA ILE A 182 -2.08 -9.84 -10.25
C ILE A 182 -2.04 -11.27 -9.71
N GLU A 183 -1.39 -11.44 -8.55
CA GLU A 183 -1.30 -12.72 -7.84
C GLU A 183 -1.28 -12.56 -6.32
N ASP A 184 -1.50 -13.64 -5.59
CA ASP A 184 -1.24 -13.68 -4.15
C ASP A 184 0.25 -13.94 -3.90
N ALA A 185 0.81 -13.33 -2.85
CA ALA A 185 2.16 -13.63 -2.41
C ALA A 185 2.33 -15.14 -2.14
N ARG A 186 3.42 -15.71 -2.66
CA ARG A 186 3.76 -17.13 -2.47
C ARG A 186 4.06 -17.38 -0.99
N ARG A 187 3.67 -18.56 -0.50
CA ARG A 187 3.97 -19.00 0.86
C ARG A 187 5.40 -19.48 1.00
#